data_AF-A0A3D2TNC4-F1
#
_entry.id   AF-A0A3D2TNC4-F1
#
_cell.length_a   1.000
_cell.length_b   1.000
_cell.length_c   1.000
_cell.angle_alpha   90.00
_cell.angle_beta   90.00
_cell.angle_gamma   90.00
#
_symmetry.space_group_name_H-M   'P 1'
#
loop_
_entity.id
_entity.type
_entity.pdbx_description
1 polymer ?
#
loop_
_entity_poly.entity_id
_entity_poly.type
_entity_poly.pdbx_seq_one_letter_code
_entity_poly.pdbx_strand_id
1 'polypeptide(L)'
;MASKENQNLQIVVIVLAILVFILAGVAFWLNGKKTTAMARADDANTKASEAGRSEREMQAQANNYKVWIGYQEADTYDTLQESFAGDMEKYGKYFEEENRSYRNILENIFEENRLLGQNEVTAKAQVKDLTARLLSLEKEKEAQIAKHIEDKDAAIAQKESLRNDFQQQREAMIEENRKIADQLEEQRTRIDELTAACADTEKTLNQEIEKLKRMLVVLKDNQAVPDPYAQPADGEIRLVDQRQGKVWINLGTLDQ
;
A
#
# COMPACT_ATOMS: atom_id res chain seq x y z
N MET A 1 -129.77 76.10 -40.58
CA MET A 1 -129.67 75.03 -39.57
C MET A 1 -128.61 74.00 -39.97
N ALA A 2 -127.35 74.41 -40.13
CA ALA A 2 -126.24 73.51 -40.50
C ALA A 2 -125.03 73.60 -39.53
N SER A 3 -125.07 74.50 -38.53
CA SER A 3 -123.95 74.67 -37.58
C SER A 3 -124.11 73.91 -36.26
N LYS A 4 -125.35 73.54 -35.86
CA LYS A 4 -125.61 72.84 -34.58
C LYS A 4 -125.26 71.35 -34.60
N GLU A 5 -125.38 70.68 -35.75
CA GLU A 5 -125.07 69.25 -35.90
C GLU A 5 -123.56 68.97 -35.89
N ASN A 6 -122.77 69.89 -36.47
CA ASN A 6 -121.31 69.82 -36.44
C ASN A 6 -120.73 70.06 -35.03
N GLN A 7 -121.44 70.84 -34.20
CA GLN A 7 -121.01 71.17 -32.84
C GLN A 7 -121.22 70.00 -31.85
N ASN A 8 -122.34 69.26 -31.96
CA ASN A 8 -122.56 68.06 -31.15
C ASN A 8 -121.61 66.91 -31.54
N LEU A 9 -121.31 66.77 -32.83
CA LEU A 9 -120.31 65.80 -33.31
C LEU A 9 -118.91 66.13 -32.77
N GLN A 10 -118.52 67.41 -32.77
CA GLN A 10 -117.24 67.86 -32.21
C GLN A 10 -117.13 67.59 -30.69
N ILE A 11 -118.18 67.80 -29.91
CA ILE A 11 -118.16 67.54 -28.46
C ILE A 11 -117.96 66.04 -28.17
N VAL A 12 -118.69 65.16 -28.87
CA VAL A 12 -118.54 63.71 -28.72
C VAL A 12 -117.12 63.25 -29.10
N VAL A 13 -116.56 63.80 -30.18
CA VAL A 13 -115.18 63.49 -30.61
C VAL A 13 -114.15 63.96 -29.58
N ILE A 14 -114.32 65.15 -28.98
CA ILE A 14 -113.42 65.66 -27.95
C ILE A 14 -113.47 64.79 -26.69
N VAL A 15 -114.66 64.42 -26.22
CA VAL A 15 -114.81 63.56 -25.03
C VAL A 15 -114.21 62.18 -25.28
N LEU A 16 -114.43 61.61 -26.46
CA LEU A 16 -113.87 60.31 -26.84
C LEU A 16 -112.35 60.36 -26.98
N ALA A 17 -111.80 61.46 -27.52
CA ALA A 17 -110.36 61.69 -27.57
C ALA A 17 -109.72 61.75 -26.17
N ILE A 18 -110.34 62.47 -25.23
CA ILE A 18 -109.86 62.55 -23.83
C ILE A 18 -109.89 61.16 -23.17
N LEU A 19 -110.96 60.38 -23.40
CA LEU A 19 -111.10 59.04 -22.83
C LEU A 19 -110.05 58.07 -23.38
N VAL A 20 -109.74 58.15 -24.68
CA VAL A 20 -108.65 57.40 -25.32
C VAL A 20 -107.29 57.82 -24.75
N PHE A 21 -107.05 59.11 -24.52
CA PHE A 21 -105.80 59.59 -23.90
C PHE A 21 -105.62 59.07 -22.46
N ILE A 22 -106.69 59.07 -21.65
CA ILE A 22 -106.65 58.53 -20.28
C ILE A 22 -106.41 57.02 -20.31
N LEU A 23 -107.12 56.27 -21.16
CA LEU A 23 -106.91 54.83 -21.34
C LEU A 23 -105.50 54.50 -21.83
N ALA A 24 -104.96 55.28 -22.78
CA ALA A 24 -103.60 55.13 -23.25
C ALA A 24 -102.56 55.38 -22.14
N GLY A 25 -102.78 56.40 -21.29
CA GLY A 25 -101.93 56.69 -20.14
C GLY A 25 -101.94 55.58 -19.08
N VAL A 26 -103.13 55.06 -18.73
CA VAL A 26 -103.27 53.95 -17.77
C VAL A 26 -102.68 52.65 -18.33
N ALA A 27 -102.91 52.35 -19.61
CA ALA A 27 -102.32 51.21 -20.28
C ALA A 27 -100.78 51.29 -20.31
N PHE A 28 -100.21 52.47 -20.59
CA PHE A 28 -98.76 52.69 -20.59
C PHE A 28 -98.15 52.48 -19.20
N TRP A 29 -98.78 53.00 -18.14
CA TRP A 29 -98.30 52.82 -16.77
C TRP A 29 -98.39 51.37 -16.26
N LEU A 30 -99.49 50.68 -16.58
CA LEU A 30 -99.65 49.25 -16.28
C LEU A 30 -98.64 48.39 -17.05
N ASN A 31 -98.37 48.73 -18.31
CA ASN A 31 -97.37 48.04 -19.11
C ASN A 31 -95.95 48.26 -18.54
N GLY A 32 -95.61 49.47 -18.10
CA GLY A 32 -94.36 49.78 -17.41
C GLY A 32 -94.17 49.01 -16.09
N LYS A 33 -95.24 48.81 -15.31
CA LYS A 33 -95.22 47.96 -14.11
C LYS A 33 -95.06 46.49 -14.44
N LYS A 34 -95.74 46.01 -15.48
CA LYS A 34 -95.66 44.62 -15.95
C LYS A 34 -94.27 44.30 -16.48
N THR A 35 -93.64 45.19 -17.26
CA THR A 35 -92.28 45.01 -17.77
C THR A 35 -91.24 45.07 -16.66
N THR A 36 -91.38 45.98 -15.68
CA THR A 36 -90.48 46.03 -14.52
C THR A 36 -90.61 44.79 -13.63
N ALA A 37 -91.84 44.27 -13.45
CA ALA A 37 -92.08 43.04 -12.70
C ALA A 37 -91.56 41.80 -13.44
N MET A 38 -91.73 41.72 -14.76
CA MET A 38 -91.14 40.67 -15.61
C MET A 38 -89.61 40.72 -15.58
N ALA A 39 -89.00 41.90 -15.71
CA ALA A 39 -87.54 42.03 -15.64
C ALA A 39 -86.98 41.60 -14.27
N ARG A 40 -87.67 41.91 -13.17
CA ARG A 40 -87.29 41.42 -11.83
C ARG A 40 -87.47 39.92 -11.68
N ALA A 41 -88.52 39.35 -12.27
CA ALA A 41 -88.76 37.91 -12.27
C ALA A 41 -87.69 37.18 -13.09
N ASP A 42 -87.33 37.69 -14.27
CA ASP A 42 -86.28 37.13 -15.13
C ASP A 42 -84.88 37.26 -14.49
N ASP A 43 -84.57 38.40 -13.85
CA ASP A 43 -83.32 38.58 -13.09
C ASP A 43 -83.25 37.61 -11.90
N ALA A 44 -84.35 37.44 -11.16
CA ALA A 44 -84.42 36.47 -10.07
C ALA A 44 -84.27 35.02 -10.58
N ASN A 45 -84.89 34.68 -11.71
CA ASN A 45 -84.78 33.34 -12.31
C ASN A 45 -83.36 33.07 -12.83
N THR A 46 -82.73 34.08 -13.42
CA THR A 46 -81.34 34.02 -13.89
C THR A 46 -80.39 33.79 -12.72
N LYS A 47 -80.52 34.58 -11.64
CA LYS A 47 -79.74 34.42 -10.42
C LYS A 47 -79.96 33.07 -9.74
N ALA A 48 -81.19 32.58 -9.69
CA ALA A 48 -81.49 31.25 -9.14
C ALA A 48 -80.89 30.13 -10.00
N SER A 49 -80.92 30.27 -11.33
CA SER A 49 -80.31 29.31 -12.26
C SER A 49 -78.78 29.30 -12.17
N GLU A 50 -78.16 30.48 -12.06
CA GLU A 50 -76.72 30.64 -11.86
C GLU A 50 -76.27 30.08 -10.51
N ALA A 51 -76.99 30.40 -9.43
CA ALA A 51 -76.73 29.84 -8.10
C ALA A 51 -76.85 28.30 -8.12
N GLY A 52 -77.90 27.76 -8.74
CA GLY A 52 -78.08 26.31 -8.85
C GLY A 52 -77.04 25.62 -9.75
N ARG A 53 -76.46 26.32 -10.73
CA ARG A 53 -75.32 25.80 -11.51
C ARG A 53 -74.04 25.80 -10.68
N SER A 54 -73.74 26.90 -10.01
CA SER A 54 -72.58 27.03 -9.13
C SER A 54 -72.60 26.00 -8.00
N GLU A 55 -73.75 25.76 -7.38
CA GLU A 55 -73.90 24.77 -6.31
C GLU A 55 -73.63 23.35 -6.81
N ARG A 56 -74.19 22.97 -7.98
CA ARG A 56 -73.89 21.66 -8.58
C ARG A 56 -72.42 21.50 -8.94
N GLU A 57 -71.78 22.55 -9.43
CA GLU A 57 -70.36 22.53 -9.78
C GLU A 57 -69.48 22.40 -8.52
N MET A 58 -69.77 23.15 -7.46
CA MET A 58 -69.09 23.03 -6.17
C MET A 58 -69.28 21.64 -5.56
N GLN A 59 -70.48 21.08 -5.64
CA GLN A 59 -70.76 19.74 -5.12
C GLN A 59 -70.00 18.66 -5.93
N ALA A 60 -69.94 18.79 -7.25
CA ALA A 60 -69.16 17.90 -8.10
C ALA A 60 -67.65 18.00 -7.81
N GLN A 61 -67.12 19.22 -7.62
CA GLN A 61 -65.72 19.42 -7.23
C GLN A 61 -65.42 18.82 -5.86
N ALA A 62 -66.27 19.04 -4.86
CA ALA A 62 -66.12 18.44 -3.53
C ALA A 62 -66.11 16.90 -3.60
N ASN A 63 -67.03 16.31 -4.37
CA ASN A 63 -67.07 14.86 -4.58
C ASN A 63 -65.81 14.34 -5.29
N ASN A 64 -65.32 15.03 -6.32
CA ASN A 64 -64.07 14.66 -7.00
C ASN A 64 -62.87 14.65 -6.04
N TYR A 65 -62.76 15.67 -5.17
CA TYR A 65 -61.68 15.70 -4.19
C TYR A 65 -61.73 14.50 -3.24
N LYS A 66 -62.91 14.15 -2.70
CA LYS A 66 -63.09 12.96 -1.86
C LYS A 66 -62.60 11.70 -2.57
N VAL A 67 -62.99 11.50 -3.82
CA VAL A 67 -62.59 10.32 -4.60
C VAL A 67 -61.08 10.28 -4.84
N TRP A 68 -60.44 11.43 -5.13
CA TRP A 68 -58.99 11.48 -5.35
C TRP A 68 -58.17 11.11 -4.11
N ILE A 69 -58.67 11.42 -2.91
CA ILE A 69 -58.04 11.02 -1.65
C ILE A 69 -58.53 9.66 -1.13
N GLY A 70 -59.40 8.97 -1.89
CA GLY A 70 -59.80 7.57 -1.64
C GLY A 70 -61.11 7.36 -0.88
N TYR A 71 -61.91 8.41 -0.67
CA TYR A 71 -63.22 8.36 0.00
C TYR A 71 -64.37 8.21 -1.01
N GLN A 72 -65.56 7.83 -0.52
CA GLN A 72 -66.77 7.75 -1.33
C GLN A 72 -67.45 9.12 -1.44
N GLU A 73 -68.17 9.37 -2.54
CA GLU A 73 -68.91 10.63 -2.72
C GLU A 73 -69.96 10.88 -1.62
N ALA A 74 -70.56 9.79 -1.12
CA ALA A 74 -71.58 9.78 -0.08
C ALA A 74 -71.03 10.09 1.33
N ASP A 75 -69.72 10.05 1.53
CA ASP A 75 -69.12 10.29 2.83
C ASP A 75 -69.33 11.75 3.26
N THR A 76 -69.64 11.96 4.54
CA THR A 76 -69.93 13.28 5.09
C THR A 76 -68.66 13.97 5.56
N TYR A 77 -68.72 15.29 5.75
CA TYR A 77 -67.58 16.03 6.29
C TYR A 77 -67.08 15.46 7.63
N ASP A 78 -68.00 15.07 8.52
CA ASP A 78 -67.65 14.53 9.83
C ASP A 78 -66.89 13.21 9.74
N THR A 79 -67.30 12.30 8.84
CA THR A 79 -66.60 11.02 8.65
C THR A 79 -65.22 11.21 8.00
N LEU A 80 -65.10 12.18 7.07
CA LEU A 80 -63.80 12.54 6.51
C LEU A 80 -62.87 13.14 7.56
N GLN A 81 -63.38 14.02 8.43
CA GLN A 81 -62.57 14.68 9.45
C GLN A 81 -62.04 13.66 10.48
N GLU A 82 -62.87 12.74 10.94
CA GLU A 82 -62.48 11.68 11.88
C GLU A 82 -61.43 10.74 11.25
N SER A 83 -61.68 10.29 10.01
CA SER A 83 -60.75 9.41 9.29
C SER A 83 -59.41 10.10 9.01
N PHE A 84 -59.43 11.37 8.59
CA PHE A 84 -58.22 12.16 8.40
C PHE A 84 -57.44 12.31 9.71
N ALA A 85 -58.10 12.62 10.83
CA ALA A 85 -57.43 12.73 12.13
C ALA A 85 -56.77 11.41 12.54
N GLY A 86 -57.47 10.27 12.36
CA GLY A 86 -56.93 8.95 12.63
C GLY A 86 -55.74 8.59 11.74
N ASP A 87 -55.81 8.90 10.44
CA ASP A 87 -54.70 8.69 9.52
C ASP A 87 -53.50 9.59 9.84
N MET A 88 -53.71 10.85 10.22
CA MET A 88 -52.63 11.74 10.62
C MET A 88 -52.01 11.33 11.95
N GLU A 89 -52.78 10.74 12.87
CA GLU A 89 -52.22 10.14 14.09
C GLU A 89 -51.38 8.89 13.78
N LYS A 90 -51.79 8.08 12.80
CA LYS A 90 -51.10 6.83 12.46
C LYS A 90 -49.87 7.03 11.57
N TYR A 91 -50.02 7.81 10.50
CA TYR A 91 -49.00 7.98 9.46
C TYR A 91 -48.32 9.36 9.53
N GLY A 92 -49.04 10.39 10.00
CA GLY A 92 -48.55 11.77 10.09
C GLY A 92 -47.80 12.11 11.39
N LYS A 93 -47.77 11.20 12.39
CA LYS A 93 -47.24 11.47 13.73
C LYS A 93 -45.82 12.04 13.75
N TYR A 94 -44.98 11.57 12.84
CA TYR A 94 -43.56 11.95 12.75
C TYR A 94 -43.32 13.17 11.85
N PHE A 95 -44.37 13.68 11.22
CA PHE A 95 -44.33 14.89 10.41
C PHE A 95 -44.78 16.10 11.24
N GLU A 96 -44.16 17.25 10.95
CA GLU A 96 -44.60 18.54 11.47
C GLU A 96 -46.04 18.82 11.07
N GLU A 97 -46.79 19.50 11.94
CA GLU A 97 -48.23 19.68 11.79
C GLU A 97 -48.62 20.39 10.47
N GLU A 98 -47.80 21.34 10.04
CA GLU A 98 -47.93 22.07 8.76
C GLU A 98 -47.76 21.15 7.53
N ASN A 99 -47.08 20.02 7.70
CA ASN A 99 -46.79 19.04 6.65
C ASN A 99 -47.67 17.79 6.73
N ARG A 100 -48.64 17.75 7.66
CA ARG A 100 -49.61 16.65 7.81
C ARG A 100 -50.71 16.72 6.76
N SER A 101 -50.33 16.54 5.51
CA SER A 101 -51.24 16.31 4.39
C SER A 101 -50.85 15.03 3.67
N TYR A 102 -51.82 14.32 3.11
CA TYR A 102 -51.56 13.07 2.40
C TYR A 102 -50.50 13.24 1.30
N ARG A 103 -50.54 14.34 0.55
CA ARG A 103 -49.58 14.61 -0.52
C ARG A 103 -48.14 14.75 0.00
N ASN A 104 -47.95 15.58 1.02
CA ASN A 104 -46.60 15.84 1.56
C ASN A 104 -46.02 14.59 2.23
N ILE A 105 -46.84 13.81 2.93
CA ILE A 105 -46.41 12.56 3.55
C ILE A 105 -45.95 11.58 2.46
N LEU A 106 -46.73 11.39 1.39
CA LEU A 106 -46.37 10.50 0.29
C LEU A 106 -45.09 10.94 -0.44
N GLU A 107 -44.93 12.24 -0.67
CA GLU A 107 -43.73 12.81 -1.30
C GLU A 107 -42.48 12.58 -0.45
N ASN A 108 -42.56 12.83 0.86
CA ASN A 108 -41.46 12.56 1.78
C ASN A 108 -41.12 11.07 1.86
N ILE A 109 -42.12 10.19 1.97
CA ILE A 109 -41.90 8.73 1.99
C ILE A 109 -41.24 8.26 0.70
N PHE A 110 -41.65 8.81 -0.45
CA PHE A 110 -41.04 8.48 -1.73
C PHE A 110 -39.57 8.92 -1.77
N GLU A 111 -39.27 10.16 -1.38
CA GLU A 111 -37.90 10.67 -1.36
C GLU A 111 -37.02 9.92 -0.35
N GLU A 112 -37.53 9.60 0.84
CA GLU A 112 -36.81 8.83 1.84
C GLU A 112 -36.51 7.41 1.35
N ASN A 113 -37.48 6.73 0.74
CA ASN A 113 -37.24 5.41 0.12
C ASN A 113 -36.22 5.49 -1.03
N ARG A 114 -36.27 6.55 -1.85
CA ARG A 114 -35.29 6.77 -2.91
C ARG A 114 -33.88 6.95 -2.34
N LEU A 115 -33.74 7.76 -1.29
CA LEU A 115 -32.48 7.98 -0.59
C LEU A 115 -31.97 6.72 0.09
N LEU A 116 -32.84 5.96 0.76
CA LEU A 116 -32.50 4.67 1.36
C LEU A 116 -31.99 3.69 0.31
N GLY A 117 -32.66 3.60 -0.85
CA GLY A 117 -32.21 2.75 -1.96
C GLY A 117 -30.83 3.16 -2.49
N GLN A 118 -30.56 4.47 -2.64
CA GLN A 118 -29.24 4.97 -3.05
C GLN A 118 -28.15 4.67 -2.01
N ASN A 119 -28.46 4.87 -0.73
CA ASN A 119 -27.57 4.57 0.38
C ASN A 119 -27.26 3.07 0.45
N GLU A 120 -28.26 2.20 0.24
CA GLU A 120 -28.07 0.75 0.23
C GLU A 120 -27.16 0.30 -0.92
N VAL A 121 -27.34 0.85 -2.13
CA VAL A 121 -26.46 0.56 -3.28
C VAL A 121 -25.03 1.00 -2.97
N THR A 122 -24.86 2.20 -2.40
CA THR A 122 -23.54 2.73 -2.02
C THR A 122 -22.89 1.88 -0.94
N ALA A 123 -23.63 1.49 0.10
CA ALA A 123 -23.13 0.64 1.17
C ALA A 123 -22.72 -0.75 0.64
N LYS A 124 -23.52 -1.36 -0.25
CA LYS A 124 -23.17 -2.62 -0.91
C LYS A 124 -21.90 -2.51 -1.74
N ALA A 125 -21.71 -1.39 -2.46
CA ALA A 125 -20.48 -1.13 -3.20
C ALA A 125 -19.26 -0.99 -2.27
N GLN A 126 -19.39 -0.26 -1.16
CA GLN A 126 -18.32 -0.13 -0.16
C GLN A 126 -17.95 -1.46 0.48
N VAL A 127 -18.95 -2.28 0.86
CA VAL A 127 -18.71 -3.62 1.42
C VAL A 127 -17.95 -4.49 0.42
N LYS A 128 -18.33 -4.46 -0.87
CA LYS A 128 -17.61 -5.20 -1.92
C LYS A 128 -16.17 -4.74 -2.07
N ASP A 129 -15.91 -3.43 -2.10
CA ASP A 129 -14.56 -2.87 -2.20
C ASP A 129 -13.70 -3.23 -0.98
N LEU A 130 -14.23 -3.04 0.23
CA LEU A 130 -13.54 -3.39 1.47
C LEU A 130 -13.21 -4.88 1.56
N THR A 131 -14.13 -5.75 1.12
CA THR A 131 -13.90 -7.20 1.08
C THR A 131 -12.77 -7.54 0.10
N ALA A 132 -12.74 -6.91 -1.07
CA ALA A 132 -11.67 -7.11 -2.05
C ALA A 132 -10.30 -6.63 -1.52
N ARG A 133 -10.27 -5.48 -0.84
CA ARG A 133 -9.05 -4.95 -0.19
C ARG A 133 -8.55 -5.85 0.93
N LEU A 134 -9.45 -6.35 1.79
CA LEU A 134 -9.10 -7.27 2.86
C LEU A 134 -8.47 -8.55 2.30
N LEU A 135 -9.10 -9.15 1.29
CA LEU A 135 -8.58 -10.36 0.67
C LEU A 135 -7.21 -10.14 -0.01
N SER A 136 -6.99 -8.97 -0.62
CA SER A 136 -5.68 -8.60 -1.16
C SER A 136 -4.63 -8.44 -0.06
N LEU A 137 -5.00 -7.78 1.05
CA LEU A 137 -4.10 -7.54 2.18
C LEU A 137 -3.75 -8.84 2.92
N GLU A 138 -4.71 -9.76 3.06
CA GLU A 138 -4.46 -11.09 3.62
C GLU A 138 -3.47 -11.88 2.76
N LYS A 139 -3.66 -11.91 1.44
CA LYS A 139 -2.70 -12.54 0.51
C LYS A 139 -1.32 -11.91 0.59
N GLU A 140 -1.24 -10.58 0.67
CA GLU A 140 0.04 -9.89 0.78
C GLU A 140 0.75 -10.24 2.10
N LYS A 141 0.01 -10.27 3.22
CA LYS A 141 0.54 -10.67 4.52
C LYS A 141 1.00 -12.12 4.52
N GLU A 142 0.24 -13.04 3.96
CA GLU A 142 0.62 -14.44 3.84
C GLU A 142 1.92 -14.60 3.04
N ALA A 143 2.05 -13.86 1.92
CA ALA A 143 3.28 -13.86 1.13
C ALA A 143 4.48 -13.27 1.90
N GLN A 144 4.29 -12.19 2.65
CA GLN A 144 5.34 -11.60 3.50
C GLN A 144 5.75 -12.56 4.63
N ILE A 145 4.79 -13.22 5.27
CA ILE A 145 5.07 -14.21 6.32
C ILE A 145 5.83 -15.40 5.74
N ALA A 146 5.41 -15.94 4.59
CA ALA A 146 6.09 -17.03 3.93
C ALA A 146 7.54 -16.66 3.59
N LYS A 147 7.77 -15.47 3.02
CA LYS A 147 9.10 -14.95 2.73
C LYS A 147 9.95 -14.80 4.00
N HIS A 148 9.38 -14.27 5.08
CA HIS A 148 10.11 -14.14 6.35
C HIS A 148 10.47 -15.49 6.97
N ILE A 149 9.62 -16.51 6.83
CA ILE A 149 9.94 -17.87 7.26
C ILE A 149 11.10 -18.42 6.44
N GLU A 150 11.05 -18.29 5.11
CA GLU A 150 12.12 -18.72 4.20
C GLU A 150 13.46 -18.03 4.52
N ASP A 151 13.45 -16.70 4.65
CA ASP A 151 14.64 -15.90 4.99
C ASP A 151 15.21 -16.32 6.36
N LYS A 152 14.35 -16.59 7.35
CA LYS A 152 14.75 -17.03 8.69
C LYS A 152 15.40 -18.42 8.64
N ASP A 153 14.79 -19.36 7.93
CA ASP A 153 15.29 -20.73 7.83
C ASP A 153 16.61 -20.77 7.05
N ALA A 154 16.74 -19.96 5.98
CA ALA A 154 18.00 -19.77 5.26
C ALA A 154 19.09 -19.16 6.15
N ALA A 155 18.76 -18.16 6.97
CA ALA A 155 19.71 -17.56 7.92
C ALA A 155 20.15 -18.55 9.01
N ILE A 156 19.25 -19.41 9.50
CA ILE A 156 19.58 -20.49 10.45
C ILE A 156 20.55 -21.48 9.80
N ALA A 157 20.26 -21.95 8.59
CA ALA A 157 21.11 -22.89 7.86
C ALA A 157 22.52 -22.30 7.59
N GLN A 158 22.60 -21.04 7.17
CA GLN A 158 23.88 -20.35 6.97
C GLN A 158 24.66 -20.22 8.28
N LYS A 159 24.00 -19.88 9.38
CA LYS A 159 24.65 -19.77 10.69
C LYS A 159 25.22 -21.11 11.15
N GLU A 160 24.50 -22.22 10.94
CA GLU A 160 24.97 -23.57 11.27
C GLU A 160 26.16 -23.97 10.40
N SER A 161 26.10 -23.71 9.08
CA SER A 161 27.22 -23.95 8.17
C SER A 161 28.47 -23.18 8.61
N LEU A 162 28.35 -21.87 8.85
CA LEU A 162 29.46 -21.03 9.28
C LEU A 162 30.05 -21.52 10.61
N ARG A 163 29.21 -21.95 11.55
CA ARG A 163 29.67 -22.50 12.83
C ARG A 163 30.50 -23.75 12.63
N ASN A 164 30.06 -24.66 11.76
CA ASN A 164 30.80 -25.87 11.44
C ASN A 164 32.13 -25.56 10.74
N ASP A 165 32.11 -24.64 9.77
CA ASP A 165 33.32 -24.20 9.05
C ASP A 165 34.33 -23.57 10.02
N PHE A 166 33.89 -22.70 10.93
CA PHE A 166 34.76 -22.12 11.95
C PHE A 166 35.32 -23.16 12.91
N GLN A 167 34.53 -24.17 13.29
CA GLN A 167 35.01 -25.25 14.13
C GLN A 167 36.08 -26.07 13.41
N GLN A 168 35.86 -26.45 12.15
CA GLN A 168 36.84 -27.17 11.34
C GLN A 168 38.12 -26.37 11.15
N GLN A 169 38.01 -25.08 10.81
CA GLN A 169 39.18 -24.21 10.68
C GLN A 169 39.96 -24.09 11.99
N ARG A 170 39.26 -24.02 13.14
CA ARG A 170 39.91 -23.97 14.45
C ARG A 170 40.65 -25.27 14.77
N GLU A 171 40.03 -26.42 14.50
CA GLU A 171 40.65 -27.73 14.70
C GLU A 171 41.89 -27.90 13.80
N ALA A 172 41.78 -27.54 12.51
CA ALA A 172 42.89 -27.55 11.58
C ALA A 172 44.04 -26.63 12.01
N MET A 173 43.73 -25.41 12.47
CA MET A 173 44.72 -24.47 12.98
C MET A 173 45.44 -25.00 14.23
N ILE A 174 44.72 -25.66 15.15
CA ILE A 174 45.32 -26.27 16.33
C ILE A 174 46.26 -27.41 15.92
N GLU A 175 45.85 -28.25 14.97
CA GLU A 175 46.67 -29.35 14.47
C GLU A 175 47.94 -28.83 13.76
N GLU A 176 47.80 -27.81 12.92
CA GLU A 176 48.93 -27.18 12.24
C GLU A 176 49.91 -26.53 13.23
N ASN A 177 49.40 -25.78 14.22
CA ASN A 177 50.24 -25.20 15.27
C ASN A 177 50.99 -26.27 16.07
N ARG A 178 50.36 -27.42 16.33
CA ARG A 178 51.01 -28.54 17.00
C ARG A 178 52.13 -29.13 16.14
N LYS A 179 51.86 -29.38 14.84
CA LYS A 179 52.89 -29.85 13.89
C LYS A 179 54.08 -28.89 13.81
N ILE A 180 53.82 -27.59 13.76
CA ILE A 180 54.87 -26.57 13.75
C ILE A 180 55.67 -26.59 15.06
N ALA A 181 55.01 -26.71 16.21
CA ALA A 181 55.69 -26.81 17.50
C ALA A 181 56.58 -28.05 17.59
N ASP A 182 56.06 -29.21 17.18
CA ASP A 182 56.81 -30.48 17.13
C ASP A 182 58.02 -30.38 16.18
N GLN A 183 57.85 -29.78 15.00
CA GLN A 183 58.93 -29.53 14.04
C GLN A 183 60.00 -28.58 14.59
N LEU A 184 59.60 -27.53 15.31
CA LEU A 184 60.54 -26.60 15.94
C LEU A 184 61.34 -27.27 17.07
N GLU A 185 60.71 -28.15 17.85
CA GLU A 185 61.38 -28.93 18.89
C GLU A 185 62.37 -29.93 18.29
N GLU A 186 61.98 -30.64 17.22
CA GLU A 186 62.87 -31.53 16.46
C GLU A 186 64.07 -30.76 15.88
N GLN A 187 63.83 -29.60 15.26
CA GLN A 187 64.90 -28.76 14.73
C GLN A 187 65.85 -28.25 15.81
N ARG A 188 65.35 -27.84 16.98
CA ARG A 188 66.19 -27.43 18.11
C ARG A 188 67.07 -28.57 18.60
N THR A 189 66.48 -29.74 18.81
CA THR A 189 67.21 -30.95 19.21
C THR A 189 68.29 -31.29 18.19
N ARG A 190 67.98 -31.19 16.89
CA ARG A 190 68.95 -31.44 15.82
C ARG A 190 70.08 -30.41 15.79
N ILE A 191 69.78 -29.14 16.05
CA ILE A 191 70.79 -28.08 16.17
C ILE A 191 71.70 -28.37 17.36
N ASP A 192 71.14 -28.71 18.53
CA ASP A 192 71.91 -29.03 19.74
C ASP A 192 72.84 -30.23 19.51
N GLU A 193 72.35 -31.30 18.87
CA GLU A 193 73.16 -32.46 18.45
C GLU A 193 74.31 -32.05 17.52
N LEU A 194 74.03 -31.25 16.49
CA LEU A 194 75.04 -30.79 15.53
C LEU A 194 76.07 -29.87 16.20
N THR A 195 75.64 -28.97 17.09
CA THR A 195 76.53 -28.08 17.84
C THR A 195 77.45 -28.90 18.76
N ALA A 196 76.93 -29.91 19.46
CA ALA A 196 77.74 -30.80 20.27
C ALA A 196 78.77 -31.58 19.43
N ALA A 197 78.35 -32.14 18.29
CA ALA A 197 79.24 -32.84 17.37
C ALA A 197 80.33 -31.92 16.78
N CYS A 198 79.99 -30.69 16.42
CA CYS A 198 80.95 -29.68 15.99
C CYS A 198 81.95 -29.32 17.09
N ALA A 199 81.51 -29.15 18.33
CA ALA A 199 82.41 -28.86 19.47
C ALA A 199 83.40 -30.02 19.74
N ASP A 200 82.94 -31.27 19.62
CA ASP A 200 83.79 -32.46 19.78
C ASP A 200 84.82 -32.59 18.64
N THR A 201 84.41 -32.33 17.40
CA THR A 201 85.33 -32.33 16.25
C THR A 201 86.35 -31.20 16.35
N GLU A 202 85.94 -29.99 16.75
CA GLU A 202 86.84 -28.86 17.00
C GLU A 202 87.88 -29.20 18.07
N LYS A 203 87.46 -29.82 19.18
CA LYS A 203 88.37 -30.28 20.25
C LYS A 203 89.37 -31.32 19.73
N THR A 204 88.92 -32.27 18.92
CA THR A 204 89.78 -33.31 18.33
C THR A 204 90.80 -32.70 17.37
N LEU A 205 90.36 -31.84 16.46
CA LEU A 205 91.23 -31.13 15.52
C LEU A 205 92.25 -30.24 16.26
N ASN A 206 91.83 -29.53 17.30
CA ASN A 206 92.76 -28.74 18.12
C ASN A 206 93.82 -29.61 18.80
N GLN A 207 93.46 -30.80 19.31
CA GLN A 207 94.43 -31.74 19.87
C GLN A 207 95.42 -32.25 18.81
N GLU A 208 94.95 -32.55 17.61
CA GLU A 208 95.80 -32.96 16.48
C GLU A 208 96.74 -31.84 16.03
N ILE A 209 96.24 -30.60 15.93
CA ILE A 209 97.06 -29.41 15.64
C ILE A 209 98.15 -29.26 16.68
N GLU A 210 97.84 -29.36 17.98
CA GLU A 210 98.84 -29.25 19.05
C GLU A 210 99.84 -30.43 19.04
N LYS A 211 99.43 -31.62 18.61
CA LYS A 211 100.35 -32.75 18.39
C LYS A 211 101.28 -32.50 17.21
N LEU A 212 100.74 -32.03 16.07
CA LEU A 212 101.50 -31.68 14.87
C LEU A 212 102.49 -30.54 15.15
N LYS A 213 102.09 -29.49 15.88
CA LYS A 213 102.99 -28.42 16.31
C LYS A 213 104.16 -28.97 17.14
N ARG A 214 103.89 -29.84 18.12
CA ARG A 214 104.94 -30.49 18.93
C ARG A 214 105.89 -31.32 18.07
N MET A 215 105.36 -32.12 17.13
CA MET A 215 106.19 -32.89 16.20
C MET A 215 107.04 -31.99 15.29
N LEU A 216 106.49 -30.87 14.82
CA LEU A 216 107.21 -29.90 13.99
C LEU A 216 108.37 -29.27 14.77
N VAL A 217 108.17 -28.90 16.03
CA VAL A 217 109.26 -28.42 16.91
C VAL A 217 110.36 -29.48 17.02
N VAL A 218 110.01 -30.74 17.33
CA VAL A 218 110.99 -31.83 17.44
C VAL A 218 111.72 -32.08 16.11
N LEU A 219 111.02 -32.06 14.98
CA LEU A 219 111.62 -32.20 13.65
C LEU A 219 112.57 -31.05 13.31
N LYS A 220 112.22 -29.83 13.70
CA LYS A 220 113.05 -28.64 13.51
C LYS A 220 114.28 -28.65 14.41
N ASP A 221 114.15 -29.12 15.65
CA ASP A 221 115.26 -29.26 16.59
C ASP A 221 116.20 -30.43 16.20
N ASN A 222 115.66 -31.48 15.56
CA ASN A 222 116.43 -32.62 15.03
C ASN A 222 116.92 -32.42 13.59
N GLN A 223 116.65 -31.27 12.96
CA GLN A 223 117.36 -30.93 11.74
C GLN A 223 118.81 -30.63 12.10
N ALA A 224 119.72 -31.45 11.60
CA ALA A 224 121.14 -31.15 11.65
C ALA A 224 121.34 -29.71 11.14
N VAL A 225 121.94 -28.85 11.96
CA VAL A 225 122.43 -27.56 11.49
C VAL A 225 123.34 -27.87 10.31
N PRO A 226 123.04 -27.41 9.08
CA PRO A 226 123.90 -27.70 7.94
C PRO A 226 125.29 -27.18 8.27
N ASP A 227 126.29 -28.07 8.31
CA ASP A 227 127.67 -27.66 8.48
C ASP A 227 128.04 -26.73 7.31
N PRO A 228 128.34 -25.45 7.55
CA PRO A 228 128.66 -24.51 6.48
C PRO A 228 129.97 -24.86 5.74
N TYR A 229 130.67 -25.93 6.13
CA TYR A 229 131.92 -26.39 5.52
C TYR A 229 131.85 -27.81 4.92
N ALA A 230 130.69 -28.48 4.94
CA ALA A 230 130.54 -29.78 4.29
C ALA A 230 130.47 -29.63 2.75
N GLN A 231 131.56 -29.98 2.06
CA GLN A 231 131.58 -30.11 0.60
C GLN A 231 130.92 -31.44 0.17
N PRO A 232 130.05 -31.45 -0.86
CA PRO A 232 129.52 -32.69 -1.43
C PRO A 232 130.63 -33.52 -2.10
N ALA A 233 130.59 -34.84 -1.91
CA ALA A 233 131.57 -35.77 -2.47
C ALA A 233 131.30 -36.05 -3.96
N ASP A 234 132.08 -35.47 -4.86
CA ASP A 234 132.02 -35.68 -6.32
C ASP A 234 133.05 -36.73 -6.79
N GLY A 235 132.93 -37.96 -6.32
CA GLY A 235 133.86 -39.04 -6.67
C GLY A 235 133.65 -39.61 -8.09
N GLU A 236 134.65 -39.49 -8.97
CA GLU A 236 134.68 -40.15 -10.29
C GLU A 236 135.47 -41.48 -10.28
N ILE A 237 135.00 -42.46 -11.06
CA ILE A 237 135.62 -43.79 -11.18
C ILE A 237 136.82 -43.70 -12.13
N ARG A 238 138.04 -43.93 -11.60
CA ARG A 238 139.28 -43.69 -12.37
C ARG A 238 139.84 -44.93 -13.08
N LEU A 239 139.52 -46.15 -12.62
CA LEU A 239 139.93 -47.40 -13.28
C LEU A 239 139.04 -48.58 -12.87
N VAL A 240 138.67 -49.41 -13.85
CA VAL A 240 137.91 -50.66 -13.65
C VAL A 240 138.72 -51.82 -14.23
N ASP A 241 139.11 -52.80 -13.41
CA ASP A 241 139.68 -54.07 -13.88
C ASP A 241 138.62 -55.17 -13.78
N GLN A 242 138.01 -55.50 -14.92
CA GLN A 242 136.91 -56.46 -15.01
C GLN A 242 137.35 -57.92 -14.82
N ARG A 243 138.64 -58.24 -14.91
CA ARG A 243 139.13 -59.63 -14.79
C ARG A 243 139.36 -60.04 -13.34
N GLN A 244 139.55 -59.08 -12.43
CA GLN A 244 139.72 -59.30 -10.99
C GLN A 244 138.58 -58.74 -10.13
N GLY A 245 137.55 -58.14 -10.74
CA GLY A 245 136.34 -57.69 -10.04
C GLY A 245 136.57 -56.58 -9.03
N LYS A 246 137.53 -55.68 -9.28
CA LYS A 246 137.85 -54.54 -8.39
C LYS A 246 137.69 -53.21 -9.13
N VAL A 247 137.11 -52.25 -8.41
CA VAL A 247 136.89 -50.87 -8.86
C VAL A 247 137.57 -49.93 -7.87
N TRP A 248 138.36 -49.00 -8.38
CA TRP A 248 138.99 -47.95 -7.57
C TRP A 248 138.31 -46.62 -7.86
N ILE A 249 137.70 -46.06 -6.81
CA ILE A 249 137.00 -44.77 -6.83
C ILE A 249 137.86 -43.79 -6.03
N ASN A 250 138.17 -42.63 -6.60
CA ASN A 250 138.90 -41.59 -5.88
C ASN A 250 137.91 -40.80 -5.00
N LEU A 251 138.29 -40.50 -3.76
CA LEU A 251 137.48 -39.74 -2.80
C LEU A 251 137.69 -38.22 -2.87
N GLY A 252 138.48 -37.72 -3.82
CA GLY A 252 138.59 -36.28 -4.12
C GLY A 252 140.02 -35.79 -4.28
N THR A 253 140.16 -34.51 -4.66
CA THR A 253 141.42 -33.85 -5.08
C THR A 253 142.43 -33.55 -3.95
N LEU A 254 142.32 -34.20 -2.79
CA LEU A 254 143.23 -34.02 -1.64
C LEU A 254 144.16 -35.22 -1.36
N ASP A 255 144.08 -36.31 -2.14
CA ASP A 255 145.07 -37.40 -2.13
C ASP A 255 146.00 -37.28 -3.35
N GLN A 256 147.14 -36.62 -3.15
CA GLN A 256 148.40 -36.84 -3.88
C GLN A 256 149.30 -37.75 -3.06
#